data_AF-A0A3D4YGH1-F1
#
_entry.id   AF-A0A3D4YGH1-F1
#
_cell.length_a   1.000
_cell.length_b   1.000
_cell.length_c   1.000
_cell.angle_alpha   90.00
_cell.angle_beta   90.00
_cell.angle_gamma   90.00
#
_symmetry.space_group_name_H-M   'P 1'
#
loop_
_entity.id
_entity.type
_entity.pdbx_description
1 polymer ?
#
loop_
_entity_poly.entity_id
_entity_poly.type
_entity_poly.pdbx_seq_one_letter_code
_entity_poly.pdbx_strand_id
1 'polypeptide(L)'
;MNRKPAILAVMAWVLQTYVPVEGTSWFLAMAVPKIELYKQINALQGILAVIVGIVLVLTCIVISLISMKSIVDSLQSLALEAEDLTKAAIEGHLETRGNADQFQGGYKDIIEGFNHTLDAVINPLMLTAEYVERISRGDIPEEIVDTYYGEFDAIRESRRRRQ
;
A
#
# COMPACT_ATOMS: atom_id res chain seq x y z
N MET A 1 -13.69 -56.58 37.36
CA MET A 1 -14.94 -55.80 37.45
C MET A 1 -14.60 -54.32 37.63
N ASN A 2 -14.28 -53.62 36.53
CA ASN A 2 -13.68 -52.28 36.53
C ASN A 2 -14.74 -51.19 36.25
N ARG A 3 -15.63 -50.91 37.21
CA ARG A 3 -16.72 -49.90 37.07
C ARG A 3 -16.32 -48.48 37.51
N LYS A 4 -15.03 -48.21 37.74
CA LYS A 4 -14.55 -46.88 38.19
C LYS A 4 -14.50 -45.76 37.14
N PRO A 5 -14.41 -45.97 35.81
CA PRO A 5 -14.24 -44.83 34.88
C PRO A 5 -15.52 -44.01 34.67
N ALA A 6 -16.71 -44.60 34.83
CA ALA A 6 -17.97 -43.91 34.56
C ALA A 6 -18.35 -42.89 35.64
N ILE A 7 -18.06 -43.16 36.91
CA ILE A 7 -18.45 -42.28 38.03
C ILE A 7 -17.60 -41.01 38.05
N LEU A 8 -16.30 -41.14 37.76
CA LEU A 8 -15.38 -40.00 37.64
C LEU A 8 -15.74 -39.10 36.46
N ALA A 9 -16.18 -39.69 35.35
CA ALA A 9 -16.68 -38.92 34.22
C ALA A 9 -17.91 -38.09 34.62
N VAL A 10 -18.93 -38.68 35.25
CA VAL A 10 -20.15 -37.96 35.66
C VAL A 10 -19.85 -36.81 36.63
N MET A 11 -18.91 -36.97 37.57
CA MET A 11 -18.53 -35.90 38.51
C MET A 11 -17.86 -34.68 37.85
N ALA A 12 -17.22 -34.84 36.69
CA ALA A 12 -16.64 -33.70 35.96
C ALA A 12 -17.72 -32.77 35.35
N TRP A 13 -18.88 -33.33 35.02
CA TRP A 13 -19.98 -32.65 34.31
C TRP A 13 -21.06 -32.08 35.23
N VAL A 14 -20.91 -32.25 36.54
CA VAL A 14 -21.93 -31.88 37.53
C VAL A 14 -21.27 -30.99 38.58
N LEU A 15 -21.92 -29.88 38.92
CA LEU A 15 -21.49 -29.02 40.02
C LEU A 15 -22.10 -29.59 41.30
N GLN A 16 -21.26 -30.08 42.20
CA GLN A 16 -21.71 -30.73 43.42
C GLN A 16 -21.44 -29.81 44.61
N THR A 17 -22.50 -29.43 45.33
CA THR A 17 -22.40 -28.70 46.59
C THR A 17 -22.78 -29.63 47.73
N TYR A 18 -22.05 -29.52 48.83
CA TYR A 18 -22.26 -30.30 50.02
C TYR A 18 -22.61 -29.34 51.16
N VAL A 19 -23.78 -29.55 51.77
CA VAL A 19 -24.18 -28.81 52.96
C VAL A 19 -24.33 -29.81 54.11
N PRO A 20 -23.53 -29.70 55.19
CA PRO A 20 -23.69 -30.54 56.36
C PRO A 20 -24.98 -30.16 57.09
N VAL A 21 -25.72 -31.16 57.57
CA VAL A 21 -26.92 -30.92 58.39
C VAL A 21 -26.50 -30.85 59.85
N GLU A 22 -26.62 -29.67 60.45
CA GLU A 22 -26.18 -29.41 61.83
C GLU A 22 -26.74 -30.44 62.82
N GLY A 23 -25.86 -30.95 63.70
CA GLY A 23 -26.22 -31.95 64.71
C GLY A 23 -26.30 -33.39 64.20
N THR A 24 -26.02 -33.66 62.93
CA THR A 24 -26.03 -35.02 62.35
C THR A 24 -24.76 -35.34 61.55
N SER A 25 -24.43 -36.63 61.41
CA SER A 25 -23.36 -37.11 60.52
C SER A 25 -23.78 -37.17 59.05
N TRP A 26 -24.94 -36.60 58.70
CA TRP A 26 -25.52 -36.64 57.37
C TRP A 26 -25.22 -35.36 56.59
N PHE A 27 -25.33 -35.49 55.27
CA PHE A 27 -25.07 -34.40 54.34
C PHE A 27 -26.03 -34.39 53.18
N LEU A 28 -26.40 -33.19 52.76
CA LEU A 28 -27.14 -32.98 51.53
C LEU A 28 -26.14 -32.68 50.41
N ALA A 29 -26.10 -33.55 49.41
CA ALA A 29 -25.40 -33.29 48.18
C ALA A 29 -26.41 -32.90 47.10
N MET A 30 -26.31 -31.68 46.58
CA MET A 30 -27.01 -31.28 45.37
C MET A 30 -26.04 -31.36 44.20
N ALA A 31 -26.46 -31.98 43.11
CA ALA A 31 -25.65 -32.19 41.93
C ALA A 31 -26.37 -31.58 40.73
N VAL A 32 -25.91 -30.42 40.26
CA VAL A 32 -26.53 -29.72 39.12
C VAL A 32 -25.73 -29.98 37.84
N PRO A 33 -26.34 -30.52 36.77
CA PRO A 33 -25.65 -30.73 35.50
C PRO A 33 -25.17 -29.40 34.89
N LYS A 34 -23.88 -29.30 34.57
CA LYS A 34 -23.30 -28.11 33.92
C LYS A 34 -23.96 -27.81 32.56
N ILE A 35 -24.48 -28.84 31.88
CA ILE A 35 -25.17 -28.71 30.59
C ILE A 35 -26.38 -27.77 30.67
N GLU A 36 -27.09 -27.75 31.81
CA GLU A 36 -28.24 -26.86 32.00
C GLU A 36 -27.80 -25.45 32.38
N LEU A 37 -26.74 -25.31 33.17
CA LEU A 37 -26.17 -24.01 33.53
C LEU A 37 -25.60 -23.25 32.32
N TYR A 38 -24.90 -23.93 31.42
CA TYR A 38 -24.24 -23.29 30.28
C TYR A 38 -25.14 -23.14 29.04
N LYS A 39 -26.32 -23.75 29.01
CA LYS A 39 -27.21 -23.75 27.83
C LYS A 39 -27.55 -22.34 27.35
N GLN A 40 -27.88 -21.43 28.27
CA GLN A 40 -28.22 -20.04 27.93
C GLN A 40 -26.98 -19.20 27.59
N ILE A 41 -25.86 -19.42 28.31
CA ILE A 41 -24.60 -18.71 28.09
C ILE A 41 -24.03 -19.02 26.69
N ASN A 42 -24.01 -20.30 26.31
CA ASN A 42 -23.54 -20.73 25.01
C ASN A 42 -24.43 -20.21 23.87
N ALA A 43 -25.75 -20.07 24.10
CA ALA A 43 -26.66 -19.48 23.13
C ALA A 43 -26.35 -17.98 22.88
N LEU A 44 -26.08 -17.21 23.93
CA LEU A 44 -25.68 -15.79 23.82
C LEU A 44 -24.31 -15.62 23.16
N GLN A 45 -23.33 -16.47 23.51
CA GLN A 45 -22.01 -16.46 22.87
C GLN A 45 -22.10 -16.73 21.37
N GLY A 46 -22.99 -17.65 20.94
CA GLY A 46 -23.22 -17.91 19.53
C GLY A 46 -23.74 -16.69 18.76
N ILE A 47 -24.71 -15.96 19.32
CA ILE A 47 -25.24 -14.74 18.70
C ILE A 47 -24.16 -13.65 18.61
N LEU A 48 -23.38 -13.46 19.68
CA LEU A 48 -22.29 -12.49 19.69
C LEU A 48 -21.22 -12.80 18.63
N ALA A 49 -20.84 -14.07 18.47
CA ALA A 49 -19.88 -14.49 17.45
C ALA A 49 -20.36 -14.19 16.02
N VAL A 50 -21.66 -14.37 15.74
CA VAL A 50 -22.26 -14.02 14.45
C VAL A 50 -22.21 -12.51 14.20
N ILE A 51 -22.56 -11.70 15.20
CA ILE A 51 -22.51 -10.23 15.08
C ILE A 51 -21.08 -9.75 14.81
N VAL A 52 -20.10 -10.25 15.55
CA VAL A 52 -18.68 -9.91 15.34
C VAL A 52 -18.24 -10.30 13.93
N GLY A 53 -18.63 -11.49 13.45
CA GLY A 53 -18.36 -11.92 12.08
C GLY A 53 -18.95 -10.97 11.02
N ILE A 54 -20.22 -10.58 11.18
CA ILE A 54 -20.88 -9.64 10.27
C ILE A 54 -20.16 -8.29 10.28
N VAL A 55 -19.81 -7.75 11.46
CA VAL A 55 -19.10 -6.48 11.58
C VAL A 55 -17.72 -6.54 10.92
N LEU A 56 -16.98 -7.64 11.07
CA LEU A 56 -15.69 -7.82 10.39
C LEU A 56 -15.84 -7.84 8.87
N VAL A 57 -16.86 -8.52 8.34
CA VAL A 57 -17.13 -8.54 6.90
C VAL A 57 -17.51 -7.14 6.40
N LEU A 58 -18.40 -6.44 7.11
CA LEU A 58 -18.82 -5.08 6.75
C LEU A 58 -17.65 -4.10 6.74
N THR A 59 -16.79 -4.14 7.75
CA THR A 59 -15.60 -3.28 7.82
C THR A 59 -14.60 -3.61 6.71
N CYS A 60 -14.38 -4.89 6.40
CA CYS A 60 -13.57 -5.29 5.24
C CYS A 60 -14.09 -4.73 3.92
N ILE A 61 -15.40 -4.79 3.69
CA ILE A 61 -16.03 -4.26 2.47
C ILE A 61 -15.79 -2.74 2.37
N VAL A 62 -15.98 -2.02 3.48
CA VAL A 62 -15.77 -0.56 3.51
C VAL A 62 -14.31 -0.20 3.22
N ILE A 63 -13.35 -0.89 3.85
CA ILE A 63 -11.91 -0.65 3.63
C ILE A 63 -11.55 -0.92 2.15
N SER A 64 -12.01 -2.04 1.59
CA SER A 64 -11.75 -2.38 0.18
C SER A 64 -12.27 -1.32 -0.79
N LEU A 65 -13.44 -0.73 -0.52
CA LEU A 65 -14.02 0.31 -1.37
C LEU A 65 -13.24 1.63 -1.30
N ILE A 66 -12.77 2.00 -0.10
CA ILE A 66 -11.97 3.22 0.11
C ILE A 66 -10.62 3.08 -0.60
N SER A 67 -9.93 1.95 -0.42
CA SER A 67 -8.64 1.69 -1.07
C SER A 67 -8.75 1.71 -2.59
N MET A 68 -9.80 1.10 -3.16
CA MET A 68 -10.00 1.10 -4.61
C MET A 68 -10.19 2.50 -5.18
N LYS A 69 -11.00 3.35 -4.52
CA LYS A 69 -11.19 4.74 -4.96
C LYS A 69 -9.88 5.52 -4.90
N SER A 70 -9.15 5.44 -3.79
CA SER A 70 -7.89 6.17 -3.62
C SER A 70 -6.85 5.81 -4.69
N ILE A 71 -6.77 4.55 -5.10
CA ILE A 71 -5.88 4.11 -6.19
C ILE A 71 -6.30 4.71 -7.52
N VAL A 72 -7.59 4.68 -7.85
CA VAL A 72 -8.12 5.23 -9.11
C VAL A 72 -7.90 6.74 -9.16
N ASP A 73 -8.20 7.45 -8.08
CA ASP A 73 -8.00 8.90 -7.99
C ASP A 73 -6.51 9.26 -8.17
N SER A 74 -5.61 8.51 -7.53
CA SER A 74 -4.15 8.72 -7.66
C SER A 74 -3.67 8.48 -9.09
N LEU A 75 -4.19 7.43 -9.76
CA LEU A 75 -3.87 7.14 -11.17
C LEU A 75 -4.40 8.21 -12.11
N GLN A 76 -5.61 8.71 -11.86
CA GLN A 76 -6.19 9.77 -12.68
C GLN A 76 -5.40 11.07 -12.52
N SER A 77 -5.02 11.45 -11.30
CA SER A 77 -4.15 12.60 -11.05
C SER A 77 -2.80 12.45 -11.75
N LEU A 78 -2.19 11.25 -11.72
CA LEU A 78 -0.92 10.99 -12.40
C LEU A 78 -1.06 11.14 -13.93
N ALA A 79 -2.16 10.62 -14.50
CA ALA A 79 -2.42 10.69 -15.93
C ALA A 79 -2.62 12.15 -16.39
N LEU A 80 -3.33 12.96 -15.59
CA LEU A 80 -3.53 14.38 -15.86
C LEU A 80 -2.20 15.15 -15.80
N GLU A 81 -1.39 14.92 -14.76
CA GLU A 81 -0.08 15.56 -14.63
C GLU A 81 0.82 15.22 -15.84
N ALA A 82 0.82 13.96 -16.27
CA ALA A 82 1.58 13.53 -17.45
C ALA A 82 1.05 14.16 -18.75
N GLU A 83 -0.27 14.30 -18.90
CA GLU A 83 -0.89 14.96 -20.05
C GLU A 83 -0.50 16.45 -20.10
N ASP A 84 -0.52 17.14 -18.96
CA ASP A 84 -0.16 18.56 -18.86
C ASP A 84 1.32 18.78 -19.19
N LEU A 85 2.23 17.93 -18.68
CA LEU A 85 3.64 17.97 -19.06
C LEU A 85 3.85 17.70 -20.55
N THR A 86 3.11 16.76 -21.12
CA THR A 86 3.20 16.43 -22.53
C THR A 86 2.71 17.58 -23.41
N LYS A 87 1.60 18.24 -23.03
CA LYS A 87 1.12 19.43 -23.73
C LYS A 87 2.11 20.57 -23.66
N ALA A 88 2.64 20.86 -22.46
CA ALA A 88 3.67 21.88 -22.28
C ALA A 88 4.90 21.59 -23.16
N ALA A 89 5.33 20.33 -23.25
CA ALA A 89 6.42 19.93 -24.13
C ALA A 89 6.12 20.14 -25.62
N ILE A 90 4.89 19.81 -26.07
CA ILE A 90 4.45 20.04 -27.46
C ILE A 90 4.39 21.53 -27.80
N GLU A 91 3.98 22.36 -26.83
CA GLU A 91 3.94 23.83 -26.97
C GLU A 91 5.34 24.47 -26.87
N GLY A 92 6.39 23.69 -26.60
CA GLY A 92 7.77 24.16 -26.48
C GLY A 92 8.14 24.68 -25.08
N HIS A 93 7.25 24.58 -24.11
CA HIS A 93 7.47 24.91 -22.70
C HIS A 93 8.14 23.74 -21.96
N LEU A 94 9.33 23.36 -22.41
CA LEU A 94 10.08 22.25 -21.84
C LEU A 94 10.57 22.51 -20.42
N GLU A 95 10.58 23.76 -19.94
CA GLU A 95 10.96 24.10 -18.55
C GLU A 95 9.93 23.68 -17.49
N THR A 96 8.71 23.36 -17.90
CA THR A 96 7.67 22.88 -16.98
C THR A 96 8.07 21.54 -16.37
N ARG A 97 7.93 21.41 -15.04
CA ARG A 97 8.24 20.18 -14.29
C ARG A 97 7.00 19.67 -13.59
N GLY A 98 6.87 18.35 -13.55
CA GLY A 98 5.80 17.67 -12.83
C GLY A 98 6.05 17.74 -11.34
N ASN A 99 4.99 17.92 -10.56
CA ASN A 99 5.11 17.98 -9.11
C ASN A 99 5.06 16.58 -8.50
N ALA A 100 6.25 15.99 -8.29
CA ALA A 100 6.42 14.65 -7.73
C ALA A 100 5.96 14.53 -6.27
N ASP A 101 5.96 15.62 -5.50
CA ASP A 101 5.61 15.58 -4.07
C ASP A 101 4.10 15.40 -3.81
N GLN A 102 3.27 15.54 -4.85
CA GLN A 102 1.85 15.21 -4.78
C GLN A 102 1.58 13.70 -4.76
N PHE A 103 2.56 12.88 -5.13
CA PHE A 103 2.43 11.44 -5.27
C PHE A 103 3.26 10.70 -4.21
N GLN A 104 2.86 9.48 -3.85
CA GLN A 104 3.56 8.66 -2.88
C GLN A 104 3.98 7.31 -3.48
N GLY A 105 5.13 6.80 -3.04
CA GLY A 105 5.69 5.52 -3.51
C GLY A 105 6.02 5.54 -5.00
N GLY A 106 5.74 4.45 -5.72
CA GLY A 106 6.12 4.30 -7.12
C GLY A 106 5.52 5.34 -8.08
N TYR A 107 4.44 6.03 -7.70
CA TYR A 107 3.89 7.13 -8.49
C TYR A 107 4.79 8.37 -8.49
N LYS A 108 5.48 8.63 -7.37
CA LYS A 108 6.48 9.68 -7.24
C LYS A 108 7.67 9.41 -8.17
N ASP A 109 8.19 8.18 -8.13
CA ASP A 109 9.32 7.75 -8.95
C ASP A 109 9.04 7.93 -10.46
N ILE A 110 7.79 7.74 -10.89
CA ILE A 110 7.37 7.96 -12.29
C ILE A 110 7.50 9.44 -12.68
N ILE A 111 6.98 10.36 -11.85
CA ILE A 111 7.06 11.81 -12.13
C ILE A 111 8.50 12.31 -12.05
N GLU A 112 9.29 11.83 -11.08
CA GLU A 112 10.72 12.14 -11.00
C GLU A 112 11.48 11.65 -12.25
N GLY A 113 11.21 10.43 -12.70
CA GLY A 113 11.78 9.89 -13.94
C GLY A 113 11.43 10.71 -15.18
N PHE A 114 10.19 11.24 -15.23
CA PHE A 114 9.76 12.12 -16.32
C PHE A 114 10.51 13.46 -16.29
N ASN A 115 10.66 14.06 -15.11
CA ASN A 115 11.43 15.29 -14.92
C ASN A 115 12.90 15.12 -15.33
N HIS A 116 13.54 14.02 -14.92
CA HIS A 116 14.92 13.72 -15.32
C HIS A 116 15.07 13.52 -16.82
N THR A 117 14.07 12.93 -17.48
CA THR A 117 14.08 12.77 -18.94
C THR A 117 13.99 14.13 -19.64
N LEU A 118 13.13 15.03 -19.15
CA LEU A 118 13.05 16.40 -19.66
C LEU A 118 14.38 17.15 -19.48
N ASP A 119 14.99 17.07 -18.29
CA ASP A 119 16.30 17.69 -18.01
C ASP A 119 17.39 17.19 -18.97
N ALA A 120 17.41 15.88 -19.25
CA ALA A 120 18.38 15.26 -20.15
C ALA A 120 18.24 15.74 -21.60
N VAL A 121 17.04 16.14 -22.03
CA VAL A 121 16.78 16.67 -23.39
C VAL A 121 17.00 18.18 -23.45
N ILE A 122 16.64 18.92 -22.40
CA ILE A 122 16.75 20.39 -22.35
C ILE A 122 18.20 20.84 -22.28
N ASN A 123 19.05 20.16 -21.51
CA ASN A 123 20.47 20.50 -21.37
C ASN A 123 21.20 20.60 -22.71
N PRO A 124 21.20 19.57 -23.60
CA PRO A 124 21.80 19.68 -24.93
C PRO A 124 21.14 20.76 -25.79
N LEU A 125 19.83 20.96 -25.72
CA LEU A 125 19.15 21.99 -26.52
C LEU A 125 19.61 23.41 -26.13
N MET A 126 19.67 23.72 -24.83
CA MET A 126 20.17 25.01 -24.36
C MET A 126 21.62 25.25 -24.76
N LEU A 127 22.49 24.25 -24.58
CA LEU A 127 23.87 24.31 -25.03
C LEU A 127 23.93 24.63 -26.53
N THR A 128 23.20 23.89 -27.37
CA THR A 128 23.19 24.15 -28.82
C THR A 128 22.69 25.54 -29.21
N ALA A 129 21.67 26.06 -28.51
CA ALA A 129 21.17 27.42 -28.73
C ALA A 129 22.24 28.47 -28.40
N GLU A 130 22.97 28.28 -27.29
CA GLU A 130 24.11 29.14 -26.91
C GLU A 130 25.24 29.08 -27.96
N TYR A 131 25.58 27.89 -28.46
CA TYR A 131 26.58 27.74 -29.52
C TYR A 131 26.19 28.48 -30.80
N VAL A 132 24.92 28.37 -31.23
CA VAL A 132 24.40 29.07 -32.43
C VAL A 132 24.45 30.59 -32.24
N GLU A 133 24.14 31.09 -31.04
CA GLU A 133 24.20 32.52 -30.72
C GLU A 133 25.64 33.06 -30.65
N ARG A 134 26.61 32.25 -30.23
CA ARG A 134 28.03 32.63 -30.23
C ARG A 134 28.61 32.64 -31.63
N ILE A 135 28.27 31.64 -32.46
CA ILE A 135 28.66 31.61 -33.87
C ILE A 135 28.07 32.79 -34.63
N SER A 136 26.81 33.17 -34.36
CA SER A 136 26.18 34.33 -35.02
C SER A 136 26.82 35.68 -34.63
N ARG A 137 27.45 35.75 -33.45
CA ARG A 137 28.25 36.90 -32.99
C ARG A 137 29.71 36.87 -33.47
N GLY A 138 30.12 35.85 -34.22
CA GLY A 138 31.45 35.74 -34.81
C GLY A 138 32.51 35.11 -33.90
N ASP A 139 32.13 34.64 -32.70
CA ASP A 139 33.01 33.89 -31.81
C ASP A 139 32.81 32.39 -32.04
N ILE A 140 33.87 31.71 -32.49
CA ILE A 140 33.89 30.25 -32.63
C ILE A 140 34.21 29.67 -31.24
N PRO A 141 33.26 28.99 -30.57
CA PRO A 141 33.51 28.43 -29.24
C PRO A 141 34.47 27.23 -29.32
N GLU A 142 35.25 27.01 -28.26
CA GLU A 142 36.05 25.78 -28.11
C GLU A 142 35.15 24.52 -28.01
N GLU A 143 35.71 23.38 -28.42
CA GLU A 143 35.03 22.08 -28.52
C GLU A 143 34.27 21.70 -27.24
N ILE A 144 33.08 21.12 -27.40
CA ILE A 144 32.25 20.58 -26.32
C ILE A 144 33.06 19.51 -25.56
N VAL A 145 33.51 19.82 -24.35
CA VAL A 145 34.21 18.91 -23.43
C VAL A 145 33.23 18.03 -22.63
N ASP A 146 31.91 18.27 -22.76
CA ASP A 146 30.94 17.56 -21.94
C ASP A 146 30.69 16.12 -22.42
N THR A 147 30.65 15.22 -21.43
CA THR A 147 30.59 13.77 -21.66
C THR A 147 29.15 13.35 -21.89
N TYR A 148 28.74 13.24 -23.16
CA TYR A 148 27.43 12.72 -23.54
C TYR A 148 27.46 11.19 -23.67
N TYR A 149 26.49 10.52 -23.06
CA TYR A 149 26.34 9.06 -23.15
C TYR A 149 25.28 8.69 -24.19
N GLY A 150 25.56 7.71 -25.05
CA GLY A 150 24.58 7.14 -26.01
C GLY A 150 24.63 7.73 -27.41
N GLU A 151 23.47 7.96 -28.04
CA GLU A 151 23.34 8.41 -29.45
C GLU A 151 24.05 9.75 -29.75
N PHE A 152 24.17 10.61 -28.74
CA PHE A 152 24.92 11.87 -28.85
C PHE A 152 26.43 11.68 -29.03
N ASP A 153 26.99 10.57 -28.53
CA ASP A 153 28.39 10.22 -28.73
C ASP A 153 28.64 9.73 -30.18
N ALA A 154 27.65 9.03 -30.75
CA ALA A 154 27.66 8.63 -32.15
C ALA A 154 27.61 9.83 -33.11
N ILE A 155 26.89 10.90 -32.74
CA ILE A 155 26.86 12.15 -33.51
C ILE A 155 28.24 12.84 -33.47
N ARG A 156 28.92 12.87 -32.32
CA ARG A 156 30.30 13.37 -32.19
C ARG A 156 31.26 12.61 -33.10
N GLU A 157 31.17 11.29 -33.13
CA GLU A 157 32.06 10.43 -33.91
C GLU A 157 31.79 10.51 -35.43
N SER A 158 30.55 10.77 -35.83
CA SER A 158 30.19 10.98 -37.24
C SER A 158 30.81 12.26 -37.82
N ARG A 159 30.97 13.31 -37.00
CA ARG A 159 31.60 14.57 -37.40
C ARG A 159 33.10 14.42 -37.60
N ARG A 160 33.75 13.57 -36.79
CA ARG A 160 35.20 13.31 -36.86
C ARG A 160 35.65 12.58 -38.11
N ARG A 161 34.74 11.89 -38.82
CA ARG A 161 35.05 11.16 -40.07
C ARG A 161 34.96 11.99 -41.35
N ARG A 162 34.58 13.27 -41.28
CA ARG A 162 34.43 14.16 -42.45
C ARG A 162 35.45 15.30 -42.53
N GLN A 163 36.44 15.32 -41.64
CA GLN A 163 37.69 16.08 -41.82
C GLN A 163 38.80 15.11 -42.20
#